data_AF-A0A7C2ZX83-F1
#
_entry.id   AF-A0A7C2ZX83-F1
#
_cell.length_a   1.000
_cell.length_b   1.000
_cell.length_c   1.000
_cell.angle_alpha   90.00
_cell.angle_beta   90.00
_cell.angle_gamma   90.00
#
_symmetry.space_group_name_H-M   'P 1'
#
loop_
_entity.id
_entity.type
_entity.pdbx_description
1 polymer ?
#
loop_
_entity_poly.entity_id
_entity_poly.type
_entity_poly.pdbx_seq_one_letter_code
_entity_poly.pdbx_strand_id
1 'polypeptide(L)'
;MRVALTTTLARPGRWRRPAEAGLALLVGIGLGLAVVGLSPLLLGLALLTGLGLALLLRWAGSGLPLVIAIITLFPFGVLPVPLGPVRLTFLDLALTALLVVVLLRLLRRDERLVITPPGVGLLGLIGVAVTAYVLGSGYGESAETLRLFLKLLNSLLFYFTVVNLVRSAADLERLLLFFVATAALAALIG
;
A
#
# COMPACT_ATOMS: atom_id res chain seq x y z
N MET A 1 -12.10 -15.71 33.40
CA MET A 1 -12.10 -15.80 31.92
C MET A 1 -10.68 -16.04 31.45
N ARG A 2 -10.33 -17.29 31.13
CA ARG A 2 -8.98 -17.67 30.65
C ARG A 2 -8.96 -17.58 29.13
N VAL A 3 -8.23 -16.61 28.59
CA VAL A 3 -7.98 -16.49 27.15
C VAL A 3 -7.00 -17.58 26.77
N ALA A 4 -7.48 -18.60 26.04
CA ALA A 4 -6.67 -19.68 25.51
C ALA A 4 -5.77 -19.13 24.40
N LEU A 5 -4.51 -18.86 24.73
CA LEU A 5 -3.45 -18.53 23.79
C LEU A 5 -3.08 -19.79 22.99
N THR A 6 -3.75 -20.00 21.86
CA THR A 6 -3.35 -21.02 20.89
C THR A 6 -2.21 -20.44 20.03
N THR A 7 -0.99 -20.69 20.47
CA THR A 7 0.25 -20.49 19.72
C THR A 7 0.28 -21.44 18.53
N THR A 8 -0.43 -21.08 17.46
CA THR A 8 -0.32 -21.77 16.18
C THR A 8 0.94 -21.25 15.50
N LEU A 9 2.06 -21.94 15.74
CA LEU A 9 3.30 -21.78 15.00
C LEU A 9 3.00 -21.89 13.50
N ALA A 10 3.06 -20.76 12.80
CA ALA A 10 2.86 -20.69 11.36
C ALA A 10 3.94 -21.54 10.67
N ARG A 11 3.54 -22.71 10.18
CA ARG A 11 4.34 -23.50 9.24
C ARG A 11 4.64 -22.65 8.01
N PRO A 12 5.88 -22.57 7.51
CA PRO A 12 6.18 -21.90 6.25
C PRO A 12 5.55 -22.70 5.11
N GLY A 13 4.36 -22.27 4.68
CA GLY A 13 3.59 -22.86 3.60
C GLY A 13 4.29 -22.67 2.25
N ARG A 14 4.85 -23.76 1.75
CA ARG A 14 5.59 -23.87 0.49
C ARG A 14 4.65 -23.65 -0.71
N TRP A 15 4.98 -22.63 -1.51
CA TRP A 15 4.93 -22.53 -2.97
C TRP A 15 3.71 -23.13 -3.68
N ARG A 16 2.86 -22.28 -4.28
CA ARG A 16 2.17 -22.52 -5.57
C ARG A 16 1.11 -21.46 -5.85
N ARG A 17 1.41 -20.31 -6.48
CA ARG A 17 0.43 -19.47 -7.21
C ARG A 17 1.06 -18.63 -8.34
N PRO A 18 1.21 -19.18 -9.57
CA PRO A 18 1.83 -18.48 -10.70
C PRO A 18 1.03 -17.25 -11.18
N ALA A 19 -0.29 -17.21 -10.93
CA ALA A 19 -1.13 -16.08 -11.31
C ALA A 19 -0.87 -14.80 -10.49
N GLU A 20 -0.46 -14.93 -9.23
CA GLU A 20 -0.12 -13.78 -8.37
C GLU A 20 1.24 -13.21 -8.77
N ALA A 21 2.20 -14.10 -9.05
CA ALA A 21 3.48 -13.73 -9.64
C ALA A 21 3.30 -13.07 -11.01
N GLY A 22 2.38 -13.57 -11.85
CA GLY A 22 2.08 -13.00 -13.16
C GLY A 22 1.50 -11.59 -13.09
N LEU A 23 0.53 -11.35 -12.22
CA LEU A 23 -0.05 -10.00 -12.05
C LEU A 23 0.95 -9.03 -11.43
N ALA A 24 1.73 -9.49 -10.46
CA ALA A 24 2.82 -8.74 -9.85
C ALA A 24 3.90 -8.34 -10.84
N LEU A 25 4.26 -9.29 -11.71
CA LEU A 25 5.23 -9.08 -12.76
C LEU A 25 4.67 -8.13 -13.82
N LEU A 26 3.39 -8.22 -14.18
CA LEU A 26 2.76 -7.28 -15.12
C LEU A 26 2.66 -5.86 -14.57
N VAL A 27 2.34 -5.69 -13.29
CA VAL A 27 2.34 -4.36 -12.63
C VAL A 27 3.77 -3.84 -12.48
N GLY A 28 4.72 -4.69 -12.06
CA GLY A 28 6.13 -4.33 -11.94
C GLY A 28 6.79 -4.01 -13.28
N ILE A 29 6.46 -4.75 -14.34
CA ILE A 29 6.89 -4.48 -15.72
C ILE A 29 6.19 -3.23 -16.24
N GLY A 30 4.89 -3.03 -15.98
CA GLY A 30 4.18 -1.81 -16.37
C GLY A 30 4.78 -0.55 -15.75
N LEU A 31 5.13 -0.63 -14.47
CA LEU A 31 5.84 0.44 -13.75
C LEU A 31 7.30 0.57 -14.21
N GLY A 32 7.98 -0.53 -14.50
CA GLY A 32 9.37 -0.54 -14.97
C GLY A 32 9.53 0.00 -16.39
N LEU A 33 8.63 -0.37 -17.31
CA LEU A 33 8.60 0.12 -18.70
C LEU A 33 8.27 1.61 -18.76
N ALA A 34 7.45 2.12 -17.84
CA ALA A 34 7.24 3.56 -17.68
C ALA A 34 8.55 4.31 -17.33
N VAL A 35 9.58 3.62 -16.83
CA VAL A 35 10.85 4.19 -16.35
C VAL A 35 12.00 4.04 -17.37
N VAL A 36 11.87 3.21 -18.42
CA VAL A 36 12.96 2.89 -19.37
C VAL A 36 13.54 4.09 -20.14
N GLY A 37 12.95 5.29 -20.04
CA GLY A 37 13.46 6.51 -20.66
C GLY A 37 14.42 7.38 -19.84
N LEU A 38 14.76 7.08 -18.58
CA LEU A 38 15.45 8.03 -17.68
C LEU A 38 16.59 7.43 -16.84
N SER A 39 17.48 8.32 -16.41
CA SER A 39 18.84 8.12 -15.85
C SER A 39 19.06 6.91 -14.92
N PRO A 40 20.30 6.37 -14.84
CA PRO A 40 20.64 5.17 -14.06
C PRO A 40 20.21 5.19 -12.58
N LEU A 41 20.14 6.38 -11.97
CA LEU A 41 19.66 6.59 -10.60
C LEU A 41 18.16 6.31 -10.44
N LEU A 42 17.36 6.72 -11.42
CA LEU A 42 15.90 6.53 -11.41
C LEU A 42 15.53 5.07 -11.71
N LEU A 43 16.33 4.42 -12.56
CA LEU A 43 16.28 2.98 -12.80
C LEU A 43 16.56 2.18 -11.51
N GLY A 44 17.55 2.60 -10.72
CA GLY A 44 17.83 2.01 -9.40
C GLY A 44 16.66 2.15 -8.42
N LEU A 45 16.03 3.32 -8.36
CA LEU A 45 14.89 3.58 -7.46
C LEU A 45 13.61 2.85 -7.90
N ALA A 46 13.38 2.75 -9.21
CA ALA A 46 12.29 1.96 -9.80
C ALA A 46 12.51 0.45 -9.64
N LEU A 47 13.74 -0.02 -9.73
CA LEU A 47 14.08 -1.41 -9.46
C LEU A 47 13.93 -1.74 -7.97
N LEU A 48 14.30 -0.84 -7.06
CA LEU A 48 14.08 -1.03 -5.62
C LEU A 48 12.60 -1.04 -5.26
N THR A 49 11.81 -0.14 -5.83
CA THR A 49 10.34 -0.10 -5.60
C THR A 49 9.63 -1.26 -6.30
N GLY A 50 10.03 -1.63 -7.52
CA GLY A 50 9.52 -2.78 -8.26
C GLY A 50 9.90 -4.12 -7.62
N LEU A 51 11.12 -4.25 -7.12
CA LEU A 51 11.58 -5.39 -6.33
C LEU A 51 10.86 -5.43 -4.98
N GLY A 52 10.69 -4.28 -4.31
CA GLY A 52 9.88 -4.13 -3.10
C GLY A 52 8.45 -4.60 -3.34
N LEU A 53 7.83 -4.18 -4.44
CA LEU A 53 6.48 -4.57 -4.87
C LEU A 53 6.39 -6.06 -5.23
N ALA A 54 7.38 -6.62 -5.91
CA ALA A 54 7.46 -8.03 -6.24
C ALA A 54 7.67 -8.90 -4.98
N LEU A 55 8.46 -8.43 -4.01
CA LEU A 55 8.64 -9.09 -2.71
C LEU A 55 7.36 -8.99 -1.85
N LEU A 56 6.67 -7.86 -1.93
CA LEU A 56 5.33 -7.61 -1.34
C LEU A 56 4.28 -8.62 -1.79
N LEU A 57 4.29 -8.94 -3.07
CA LEU A 57 3.36 -9.89 -3.69
C LEU A 57 3.72 -11.34 -3.37
N ARG A 58 4.98 -11.61 -2.99
CA ARG A 58 5.45 -12.94 -2.58
C ARG A 58 5.22 -13.24 -1.10
N TRP A 59 5.02 -12.22 -0.26
CA TRP A 59 4.84 -12.34 1.18
C TRP A 59 3.67 -11.45 1.59
N ALA A 60 2.46 -12.01 1.60
CA ALA A 60 1.23 -11.26 1.88
C ALA A 60 1.13 -10.66 3.32
N GLY A 61 2.19 -10.78 4.14
CA GLY A 61 2.37 -10.08 5.43
C GLY A 61 3.47 -9.00 5.42
N SER A 62 4.21 -8.80 4.32
CA SER A 62 5.43 -7.98 4.29
C SER A 62 5.29 -6.64 3.54
N GLY A 63 4.07 -6.21 3.24
CA GLY A 63 3.88 -4.96 2.51
C GLY A 63 3.78 -3.70 3.34
N LEU A 64 3.37 -3.82 4.59
CA LEU A 64 3.38 -2.72 5.55
C LEU A 64 4.81 -2.20 5.85
N PRO A 65 5.85 -3.06 5.99
CA PRO A 65 7.24 -2.60 6.07
C PRO A 65 7.67 -1.74 4.88
N LEU A 66 7.25 -2.02 3.64
CA LEU A 66 7.61 -1.15 2.51
C LEU A 66 6.98 0.23 2.67
N VAL A 67 5.69 0.29 3.01
CA VAL A 67 5.01 1.58 3.24
C VAL A 67 5.73 2.33 4.35
N ILE A 68 6.07 1.66 5.45
CA ILE A 68 6.85 2.23 6.55
C ILE A 68 8.18 2.78 6.05
N ALA A 69 8.96 1.99 5.30
CA ALA A 69 10.23 2.43 4.75
C ALA A 69 10.07 3.66 3.82
N ILE A 70 9.02 3.70 3.00
CA ILE A 70 8.73 4.84 2.13
C ILE A 70 8.39 6.08 2.96
N ILE A 71 7.49 5.99 3.94
CA ILE A 71 7.11 7.17 4.74
C ILE A 71 8.26 7.67 5.62
N THR A 72 9.16 6.79 6.09
CA THR A 72 10.28 7.20 6.94
C THR A 72 11.49 7.67 6.15
N LEU A 73 11.87 6.96 5.08
CA LEU A 73 13.12 7.24 4.34
C LEU A 73 12.89 8.09 3.08
N PHE A 74 11.70 8.05 2.49
CA PHE A 74 11.37 8.75 1.24
C PHE A 74 10.01 9.49 1.31
N PRO A 75 9.73 10.31 2.35
CA PRO A 75 8.41 10.94 2.53
C PRO A 75 8.02 11.86 1.37
N PHE A 76 9.00 12.47 0.70
CA PHE A 76 8.81 13.37 -0.44
C PHE A 76 9.09 12.71 -1.80
N GLY A 77 9.25 11.38 -1.80
CA GLY A 77 9.63 10.64 -2.99
C GLY A 77 8.52 10.62 -4.05
N VAL A 78 8.78 11.31 -5.16
CA VAL A 78 7.89 11.36 -6.33
C VAL A 78 8.45 10.53 -7.48
N LEU A 79 7.56 9.95 -8.29
CA LEU A 79 7.96 9.35 -9.55
C LEU A 79 8.54 10.45 -10.46
N PRO A 80 9.73 10.23 -11.05
CA PRO A 80 10.35 11.17 -11.97
C PRO A 80 9.65 11.17 -13.35
N VAL A 81 8.68 10.28 -13.56
CA VAL A 81 7.94 10.13 -14.81
C VAL A 81 6.59 10.83 -14.68
N PRO A 82 6.31 11.86 -15.49
CA PRO A 82 4.99 12.47 -15.53
C PRO A 82 3.98 11.49 -16.13
N LEU A 83 2.87 11.22 -15.43
CA LEU A 83 1.76 10.44 -15.94
C LEU A 83 0.64 11.41 -16.33
N GLY A 84 0.74 11.96 -17.55
CA GLY A 84 -0.11 13.05 -17.99
C GLY A 84 0.10 14.32 -17.13
N PRO A 85 -0.98 14.99 -16.66
CA PRO A 85 -0.86 16.19 -15.82
C PRO A 85 -0.52 15.88 -14.35
N VAL A 86 -0.43 14.61 -13.96
CA VAL A 86 -0.32 14.19 -12.56
C VAL A 86 1.06 13.60 -12.25
N ARG A 87 1.61 13.97 -11.09
CA ARG A 87 2.81 13.35 -10.50
C ARG A 87 2.41 12.40 -9.38
N LEU A 88 2.66 11.11 -9.55
CA LEU A 88 2.44 10.09 -8.53
C LEU A 88 3.62 10.04 -7.55
N THR A 89 3.35 9.77 -6.28
CA THR A 89 4.38 9.52 -5.27
C THR A 89 4.64 8.03 -5.11
N PHE A 90 5.80 7.66 -4.57
CA PHE A 90 6.06 6.25 -4.20
C PHE A 90 5.05 5.76 -3.18
N LEU A 91 4.60 6.63 -2.27
CA LEU A 91 3.58 6.32 -1.30
C LEU A 91 2.24 6.00 -1.99
N ASP A 92 1.80 6.83 -2.94
CA ASP A 92 0.54 6.60 -3.67
C ASP A 92 0.53 5.21 -4.33
N LEU A 93 1.65 4.84 -4.96
CA LEU A 93 1.81 3.52 -5.58
C LEU A 93 1.78 2.38 -4.55
N ALA A 94 2.52 2.51 -3.45
CA ALA A 94 2.60 1.47 -2.43
C ALA A 94 1.25 1.22 -1.75
N LEU A 95 0.52 2.30 -1.40
CA LEU A 95 -0.82 2.21 -0.84
C LEU A 95 -1.81 1.57 -1.83
N THR A 96 -1.80 2.03 -3.09
CA THR A 96 -2.69 1.49 -4.13
C THR A 96 -2.42 0.02 -4.39
N ALA A 97 -1.15 -0.36 -4.52
CA ALA A 97 -0.76 -1.74 -4.76
C ALA A 97 -1.17 -2.65 -3.61
N LEU A 98 -0.96 -2.21 -2.37
CA LEU A 98 -1.41 -2.95 -1.19
C LEU A 98 -2.92 -3.12 -1.13
N LEU A 99 -3.66 -2.06 -1.44
CA LEU A 99 -5.12 -2.10 -1.50
C LEU A 99 -5.58 -3.13 -2.55
N VAL A 100 -4.99 -3.10 -3.75
CA VAL A 100 -5.28 -4.09 -4.81
C VAL A 100 -4.97 -5.51 -4.34
N VAL A 101 -3.84 -5.74 -3.67
CA VAL A 101 -3.49 -7.06 -3.12
C VAL A 101 -4.53 -7.56 -2.13
N VAL A 102 -4.96 -6.72 -1.20
CA VAL A 102 -6.00 -7.08 -0.22
C VAL A 102 -7.32 -7.39 -0.93
N LEU A 103 -7.75 -6.55 -1.88
CA LEU A 103 -8.97 -6.79 -2.66
C LEU A 103 -8.92 -8.12 -3.43
N LEU A 104 -7.77 -8.46 -4.03
CA LEU A 104 -7.59 -9.73 -4.74
C LEU A 104 -7.66 -10.94 -3.79
N ARG A 105 -7.10 -10.84 -2.58
CA ARG A 105 -7.21 -11.90 -1.55
C ARG A 105 -8.65 -12.10 -1.10
N LEU A 106 -9.39 -11.02 -0.91
CA LEU A 106 -10.82 -11.06 -0.56
C LEU A 106 -11.64 -11.69 -1.70
N LEU A 107 -11.36 -11.32 -2.95
CA LEU A 107 -12.06 -11.85 -4.12
C LEU A 107 -11.83 -13.36 -4.31
N ARG A 108 -10.60 -13.82 -4.04
CA ARG A 108 -10.25 -15.25 -4.06
C ARG A 108 -10.87 -16.05 -2.91
N ARG A 109 -11.57 -15.39 -1.98
CA ARG A 109 -12.11 -15.95 -0.73
C ARG A 109 -11.09 -16.70 0.10
N ASP A 110 -9.81 -16.38 -0.08
CA ASP A 110 -8.75 -16.87 0.80
C ASP A 110 -8.96 -16.30 2.22
N GLU A 111 -9.63 -15.14 2.33
CA GLU A 111 -9.75 -14.36 3.56
C GLU A 111 -11.12 -13.70 3.69
N ARG A 112 -11.57 -13.49 4.93
CA ARG A 112 -12.79 -12.73 5.24
C ARG A 112 -12.41 -11.28 5.50
N LEU A 113 -13.21 -10.36 4.97
CA LEU A 113 -13.08 -8.93 5.24
C LEU A 113 -13.35 -8.68 6.73
N VAL A 114 -12.37 -8.11 7.42
CA VAL A 114 -12.51 -7.64 8.80
C VAL A 114 -12.90 -6.17 8.76
N ILE A 115 -14.03 -5.85 9.40
CA ILE A 115 -14.49 -4.49 9.62
C ILE A 115 -14.53 -4.25 11.13
N THR A 116 -13.90 -3.17 11.56
CA THR A 116 -13.84 -2.72 12.95
C THR A 116 -14.85 -1.59 13.20
N PRO A 117 -15.23 -1.30 14.45
CA PRO A 117 -16.12 -0.18 14.76
C PRO A 117 -15.63 1.19 14.21
N PRO A 118 -14.33 1.56 14.32
CA PRO A 118 -13.82 2.77 13.66
C PRO A 118 -13.89 2.68 12.14
N GLY A 119 -13.72 1.49 11.56
CA GLY A 119 -13.88 1.25 10.13
C GLY A 119 -15.27 1.60 9.61
N VAL A 120 -16.33 1.35 10.39
CA VAL A 120 -17.70 1.75 10.02
C VAL A 120 -17.83 3.27 9.92
N GLY A 121 -17.31 4.01 10.91
CA GLY A 121 -17.29 5.47 10.86
C GLY A 121 -16.49 5.99 9.67
N LEU A 122 -15.37 5.35 9.35
CA LEU A 122 -14.54 5.68 8.20
C LEU A 122 -15.24 5.42 6.87
N LEU A 123 -16.03 4.34 6.75
CA LEU A 123 -16.88 4.10 5.58
C LEU A 123 -17.94 5.20 5.42
N GLY A 124 -18.53 5.65 6.53
CA GLY A 124 -19.44 6.80 6.53
C GLY A 124 -18.76 8.07 6.01
N LEU A 125 -17.55 8.36 6.51
CA LEU A 125 -16.74 9.50 6.04
C LEU A 125 -16.41 9.39 4.55
N ILE A 126 -16.00 8.21 4.08
CA ILE A 126 -15.75 7.95 2.65
C ILE A 126 -17.01 8.21 1.83
N GLY A 127 -18.17 7.72 2.28
CA GLY A 127 -19.45 7.94 1.59
C GLY A 127 -19.83 9.42 1.49
N VAL A 128 -19.66 10.18 2.58
CA VAL A 128 -19.87 11.64 2.59
C VAL A 128 -18.87 12.34 1.68
N ALA A 129 -17.59 11.99 1.74
CA ALA A 129 -16.55 12.59 0.90
C ALA A 129 -16.80 12.34 -0.59
N VAL A 130 -17.18 11.12 -0.98
CA VAL A 130 -17.57 10.78 -2.36
C VAL A 130 -18.80 11.56 -2.80
N THR A 131 -19.83 11.63 -1.96
CA THR A 131 -21.05 12.37 -2.29
C THR A 131 -20.77 13.86 -2.47
N ALA A 132 -20.00 14.47 -1.56
CA ALA A 132 -19.60 15.86 -1.62
C ALA A 132 -18.75 16.15 -2.87
N TYR A 133 -17.82 15.25 -3.20
CA TYR A 133 -17.00 15.37 -4.41
C TYR A 133 -17.85 15.32 -5.68
N VAL A 134 -18.73 14.32 -5.80
CA VAL A 134 -19.59 14.15 -6.97
C VAL A 134 -20.51 15.36 -7.15
N LEU A 135 -21.15 15.85 -6.10
CA LEU A 135 -21.99 17.06 -6.17
C LEU A 135 -21.17 18.32 -6.48
N GLY A 136 -19.95 18.43 -5.96
CA GLY A 136 -19.05 19.56 -6.18
C GLY A 136 -18.40 19.58 -7.57
N SER A 137 -18.22 18.42 -8.21
CA SER A 137 -17.51 18.28 -9.50
C SER A 137 -18.17 19.07 -10.64
N GLY A 138 -19.49 19.27 -10.58
CA GLY A 138 -20.26 20.05 -11.55
C GLY A 138 -19.93 21.55 -11.59
N TYR A 139 -19.22 22.08 -10.60
CA TYR A 139 -18.91 23.52 -10.48
C TYR A 139 -17.51 23.91 -11.02
N GLY A 140 -16.84 23.01 -11.73
CA GLY A 140 -15.51 23.25 -12.31
C GLY A 140 -14.43 22.40 -11.63
N GLU A 141 -14.53 21.08 -11.83
CA GLU A 141 -13.51 20.13 -11.41
C GLU A 141 -12.16 20.42 -12.11
N SER A 142 -11.10 20.57 -11.31
CA SER A 142 -9.74 20.61 -11.82
C SER A 142 -9.09 19.23 -11.68
N ALA A 143 -8.15 18.90 -12.59
CA ALA A 143 -7.36 17.67 -12.50
C ALA A 143 -6.60 17.56 -11.15
N GLU A 144 -6.24 18.71 -10.57
CA GLU A 144 -5.61 18.79 -9.25
C GLU A 144 -6.58 18.40 -8.13
N THR A 145 -7.82 18.88 -8.18
CA THR A 145 -8.88 18.52 -7.22
C THR A 145 -9.15 17.02 -7.25
N LEU A 146 -9.29 16.44 -8.45
CA LEU A 146 -9.45 14.98 -8.62
C LEU A 146 -8.27 14.21 -8.02
N ARG A 147 -7.05 14.65 -8.34
CA ARG A 147 -5.83 14.02 -7.82
C ARG A 147 -5.82 14.01 -6.30
N LEU A 148 -6.08 15.14 -5.66
CA LEU A 148 -6.09 15.26 -4.20
C LEU A 148 -7.21 14.41 -3.58
N PHE A 149 -8.38 14.38 -4.21
CA PHE A 149 -9.50 13.54 -3.77
C PHE A 149 -9.17 12.05 -3.84
N LEU A 150 -8.59 11.58 -4.94
CA LEU A 150 -8.16 10.18 -5.07
C LEU A 150 -7.06 9.82 -4.06
N LYS A 151 -6.13 10.73 -3.78
CA LYS A 151 -5.14 10.54 -2.71
C LYS A 151 -5.78 10.41 -1.34
N LEU A 152 -6.75 11.26 -1.04
CA LEU A 152 -7.53 11.17 0.19
C LEU A 152 -8.22 9.81 0.29
N LEU A 153 -8.95 9.39 -0.74
CA LEU A 153 -9.62 8.08 -0.75
C LEU A 153 -8.65 6.92 -0.55
N ASN A 154 -7.52 6.92 -1.25
CA ASN A 154 -6.51 5.87 -1.11
C ASN A 154 -5.95 5.82 0.33
N SER A 155 -5.74 6.98 0.94
CA SER A 155 -5.26 7.10 2.33
C SER A 155 -6.30 6.62 3.34
N LEU A 156 -7.58 6.93 3.13
CA LEU A 156 -8.68 6.42 3.98
C LEU A 156 -8.82 4.89 3.81
N LEU A 157 -8.75 4.37 2.59
CA LEU A 157 -8.86 2.94 2.31
C LEU A 157 -7.66 2.14 2.86
N PHE A 158 -6.50 2.76 3.02
CA PHE A 158 -5.34 2.14 3.64
C PHE A 158 -5.62 1.64 5.07
N TYR A 159 -6.54 2.27 5.81
CA TYR A 159 -6.99 1.77 7.10
C TYR A 159 -7.45 0.30 7.03
N PHE A 160 -8.34 -0.01 6.08
CA PHE A 160 -8.86 -1.36 5.90
C PHE A 160 -7.76 -2.32 5.45
N THR A 161 -6.83 -1.83 4.65
CA THR A 161 -5.64 -2.60 4.26
C THR A 161 -4.85 -3.01 5.50
N VAL A 162 -4.53 -2.08 6.41
CA VAL A 162 -3.79 -2.39 7.64
C VAL A 162 -4.55 -3.38 8.52
N VAL A 163 -5.85 -3.14 8.77
CA VAL A 163 -6.69 -4.02 9.61
C VAL A 163 -6.80 -5.44 9.05
N ASN A 164 -6.80 -5.62 7.73
CA ASN A 164 -6.90 -6.94 7.12
C ASN A 164 -5.53 -7.66 7.01
N LEU A 165 -4.42 -6.92 7.09
CA LEU A 165 -3.07 -7.46 7.04
C LEU A 165 -2.48 -7.75 8.43
N VAL A 166 -2.74 -6.91 9.43
CA VAL A 166 -2.21 -7.07 10.80
C VAL A 166 -3.15 -7.98 11.59
N ARG A 167 -2.72 -9.21 11.86
CA ARG A 167 -3.58 -10.24 12.45
C ARG A 167 -3.25 -10.59 13.90
N SER A 168 -2.08 -10.19 14.37
CA SER A 168 -1.63 -10.47 15.73
C SER A 168 -0.90 -9.27 16.35
N ALA A 169 -0.88 -9.23 17.69
CA ALA A 169 -0.10 -8.24 18.42
C ALA A 169 1.40 -8.32 18.08
N ALA A 170 1.90 -9.54 17.80
CA ALA A 170 3.28 -9.75 17.38
C ALA A 170 3.58 -9.15 16.00
N ASP A 171 2.61 -9.17 15.06
CA ASP A 171 2.78 -8.50 13.77
C ASP A 171 2.86 -6.99 13.96
N LEU A 172 1.99 -6.43 14.80
CA LEU A 172 2.00 -5.00 15.11
C LEU A 172 3.30 -4.57 15.79
N GLU A 173 3.78 -5.35 16.76
CA GLU A 173 5.05 -5.09 17.47
C GLU A 173 6.23 -5.10 16.50
N ARG A 174 6.29 -6.08 15.59
CA ARG A 174 7.34 -6.15 14.55
C ARG A 174 7.29 -4.94 13.62
N LEU A 175 6.10 -4.51 13.20
CA LEU A 175 5.93 -3.32 12.37
C LEU A 175 6.36 -2.05 13.09
N LEU A 176 6.03 -1.94 14.38
CA LEU A 176 6.41 -0.80 15.21
C LEU A 176 7.93 -0.76 15.43
N LEU A 177 8.55 -1.90 15.72
CA LEU A 177 10.01 -1.99 15.80
C LEU A 177 10.68 -1.63 14.48
N PHE A 178 10.14 -2.10 13.36
CA PHE A 178 10.63 -1.75 12.04
C PHE A 178 10.49 -0.24 11.77
N PHE A 179 9.35 0.36 12.12
CA PHE A 179 9.12 1.80 12.02
C PHE A 179 10.13 2.61 12.85
N VAL A 180 10.37 2.21 14.10
CA VAL A 180 11.38 2.87 14.95
C VAL A 180 12.77 2.73 14.35
N ALA A 181 13.13 1.55 13.85
CA ALA A 181 14.43 1.32 13.22
C ALA A 181 14.61 2.15 11.95
N THR A 182 13.62 2.21 11.05
CA THR A 182 13.73 3.00 9.82
C THR A 182 13.63 4.49 10.08
N ALA A 183 12.89 4.93 11.09
CA ALA A 183 12.88 6.33 11.53
C ALA A 183 14.23 6.73 12.15
N ALA A 184 14.85 5.87 12.94
CA ALA A 184 16.19 6.10 13.47
C ALA A 184 17.23 6.18 12.34
N LEU A 185 17.14 5.29 11.34
CA LEU A 185 17.98 5.38 10.14
C LEU A 185 17.73 6.68 9.36
N ALA A 186 16.47 7.10 9.21
CA ALA A 186 16.14 8.38 8.58
C ALA A 186 16.82 9.55 9.29
N ALA A 187 16.74 9.61 10.63
CA ALA A 187 17.40 10.64 11.43
C ALA A 187 18.94 10.63 11.32
N LEU A 188 19.55 9.47 11.04
CA LEU A 188 20.99 9.38 10.80
C LEU A 188 21.41 9.91 9.43
N ILE A 189 20.51 9.85 8.43
CA ILE A 189 20.78 10.32 7.07
C ILE A 189 20.34 11.78 6.83
N GLY A 190 19.48 12.35 7.69
CA GLY A 190 19.04 13.75 7.63
C GLY A 190 17.72 14.02 8.33
#